data_AF-A0A1B6JFZ5-F1
#
_entry.id   AF-A0A1B6JFZ5-F1
#
_cell.length_a   1.000
_cell.length_b   1.000
_cell.length_c   1.000
_cell.angle_alpha   90.00
_cell.angle_beta   90.00
_cell.angle_gamma   90.00
#
_symmetry.space_group_name_H-M   'P 1'
#
loop_
_entity.id
_entity.type
_entity.pdbx_description
1 polymer ?
#
loop_
_entity_poly.entity_id
_entity_poly.type
_entity_poly.pdbx_seq_one_letter_code
_entity_poly.pdbx_strand_id
1 'polypeptide(L)'
;MFRKVTTVIQLGEDCEVIDWKQSLDEVLKRTTDWHFQFLKSKKIVFRRNKTLTTVLVRGEPFYNFKSGKGKTLCRRGKTLKNIRSEKVSKGIPVKSAKLDDVKRLLELHFGE
;
A
#
# COMPACT_ATOMS: atom_id res chain seq x y z
N MET A 1 30.53 8.03 6.27
CA MET A 1 30.60 7.12 7.44
C MET A 1 29.58 5.95 7.40
N PHE A 2 28.38 6.08 6.83
CA PHE A 2 27.31 5.05 6.90
C PHE A 2 27.47 3.73 6.11
N ARG A 3 28.46 3.62 5.21
CA ARG A 3 28.60 2.43 4.34
C ARG A 3 29.07 1.15 5.04
N LYS A 4 29.59 1.23 6.26
CA LYS A 4 30.33 0.12 6.88
C LYS A 4 29.45 -0.87 7.67
N VAL A 5 28.18 -0.56 7.94
CA VAL A 5 27.36 -1.37 8.86
C VAL A 5 25.89 -1.55 8.45
N THR A 6 25.42 -0.94 7.35
CA THR A 6 24.03 -1.10 6.93
C THR A 6 23.84 -0.90 5.43
N THR A 7 22.95 -1.68 4.84
CA THR A 7 22.49 -1.50 3.46
C THR A 7 21.24 -0.64 3.49
N VAL A 8 21.36 0.62 3.06
CA VAL A 8 20.18 1.49 2.86
C VAL A 8 19.68 1.25 1.45
N ILE A 9 18.47 0.69 1.31
CA ILE A 9 17.77 0.59 0.03
C ILE A 9 17.06 1.91 -0.22
N GLN A 10 17.51 2.65 -1.22
CA GLN A 10 16.90 3.93 -1.58
C GLN A 10 15.69 3.71 -2.50
N LEU A 11 14.51 4.10 -2.00
CA LEU A 11 13.27 4.08 -2.78
C LEU A 11 13.38 5.05 -3.96
N GLY A 12 13.09 4.56 -5.16
CA GLY A 12 13.21 5.29 -6.43
C GLY A 12 14.61 5.26 -7.07
N GLU A 13 15.62 4.69 -6.40
CA GLU A 13 16.94 4.38 -7.00
C GLU A 13 17.16 2.87 -7.05
N ASP A 14 17.27 2.25 -5.87
CA ASP A 14 17.55 0.82 -5.72
C ASP A 14 16.28 -0.02 -5.84
N CYS A 15 15.11 0.59 -5.59
CA CYS A 15 13.81 -0.06 -5.64
C CYS A 15 12.78 0.85 -6.32
N GLU A 16 12.16 0.37 -7.40
CA GLU A 16 11.15 1.13 -8.11
C GLU A 16 9.91 1.37 -7.23
N VAL A 17 9.49 2.63 -7.14
CA VAL A 17 8.26 3.00 -6.43
C VAL A 17 7.11 2.99 -7.43
N ILE A 18 6.11 2.17 -7.15
CA ILE A 18 4.96 1.96 -8.02
C ILE A 18 3.71 2.56 -7.36
N ASP A 19 2.87 3.26 -8.13
CA ASP A 19 1.61 3.81 -7.63
C ASP A 19 0.53 2.72 -7.56
N TRP A 20 0.57 1.95 -6.47
CA TRP A 20 -0.47 0.98 -6.18
C TRP A 20 -1.79 1.64 -5.76
N LYS A 21 -1.77 2.88 -5.27
CA LYS A 21 -2.96 3.53 -4.72
C LYS A 21 -3.92 3.91 -5.82
N GLN A 22 -3.44 4.61 -6.84
CA GLN A 22 -4.25 4.99 -7.99
C GLN A 22 -4.70 3.76 -8.77
N SER A 23 -3.77 2.82 -8.99
CA SER A 23 -4.04 1.59 -9.74
C SER A 23 -5.09 0.70 -9.06
N LEU A 24 -5.14 0.68 -7.73
CA LEU A 24 -6.15 -0.06 -6.99
C LEU A 24 -7.50 0.67 -6.93
N ASP A 25 -7.55 2.00 -7.03
CA ASP A 25 -8.82 2.74 -6.96
C ASP A 25 -9.73 2.38 -8.16
N GLU A 26 -9.16 2.09 -9.33
CA GLU A 26 -9.91 1.66 -10.52
C GLU A 26 -10.50 0.24 -10.41
N VAL A 27 -9.86 -0.62 -9.62
CA VAL A 27 -10.19 -2.05 -9.54
C VAL A 27 -11.01 -2.36 -8.30
N LEU A 28 -10.69 -1.74 -7.16
CA LEU A 28 -11.37 -1.93 -5.89
C LEU A 28 -12.53 -0.95 -5.72
N LYS A 29 -13.52 -1.39 -4.94
CA LYS A 29 -14.57 -0.52 -4.41
C LYS A 29 -14.00 0.31 -3.28
N ARG A 30 -14.47 1.55 -3.15
CA ARG A 30 -14.20 2.37 -1.97
C ARG A 30 -14.68 1.65 -0.72
N THR A 31 -14.00 1.85 0.39
CA THR A 31 -14.32 1.19 1.67
C THR A 31 -15.76 1.47 2.12
N THR A 32 -16.33 2.61 1.74
CA THR A 32 -17.74 2.98 2.00
C THR A 32 -18.74 2.09 1.26
N ASP A 33 -18.36 1.58 0.09
CA ASP A 33 -19.22 0.77 -0.79
C ASP A 33 -19.06 -0.72 -0.53
N TRP A 34 -18.32 -1.08 0.52
CA TRP A 34 -18.20 -2.45 0.95
C TRP A 34 -19.54 -2.90 1.54
N HIS A 35 -19.85 -4.17 1.36
CA HIS A 35 -21.06 -4.79 1.89
C HIS A 35 -21.03 -4.97 3.42
N PHE A 36 -19.97 -4.49 4.08
CA PHE A 36 -19.82 -4.41 5.52
C PHE A 36 -19.02 -3.16 5.87
N GLN A 37 -19.20 -2.65 7.09
CA GLN A 37 -18.45 -1.50 7.58
C GLN A 37 -17.13 -1.96 8.19
N PHE A 38 -16.00 -1.61 7.57
CA PHE A 38 -14.67 -2.03 7.99
C PHE A 38 -14.41 -1.70 9.47
N LEU A 39 -14.67 -0.46 9.87
CA LEU A 39 -14.44 0.02 11.25
C LEU A 39 -15.32 -0.69 12.30
N LYS A 40 -16.50 -1.19 11.93
CA LYS A 40 -17.39 -1.90 12.86
C LYS A 40 -17.13 -3.41 12.91
N SER A 41 -16.23 -3.92 12.07
CA SER A 41 -15.96 -5.35 11.97
C SER A 41 -14.85 -5.75 12.95
N LYS A 42 -15.17 -6.63 13.91
CA LYS A 42 -14.17 -7.23 14.82
C LYS A 42 -13.38 -8.36 14.16
N LYS A 43 -13.94 -8.95 13.11
CA LYS A 43 -13.34 -10.07 12.37
C LYS A 43 -13.53 -9.87 10.88
N ILE A 44 -12.46 -9.99 10.11
CA ILE A 44 -12.49 -9.96 8.65
C ILE A 44 -12.05 -11.32 8.14
N VAL A 45 -12.87 -11.94 7.30
CA VAL A 45 -12.61 -13.27 6.75
C VAL A 45 -12.34 -13.15 5.26
N PHE A 46 -11.16 -13.61 4.86
CA PHE A 46 -10.77 -13.76 3.47
C PHE A 46 -10.93 -15.23 3.08
N ARG A 47 -11.65 -15.48 2.00
CA ARG A 47 -11.84 -16.83 1.46
C ARG A 47 -11.66 -16.79 -0.05
N ARG A 48 -10.89 -17.72 -0.59
CA ARG A 48 -10.82 -17.90 -2.05
C ARG A 48 -12.13 -18.51 -2.56
N ASN A 49 -12.59 -18.08 -3.72
CA ASN A 49 -13.68 -18.76 -4.42
C ASN A 49 -13.24 -20.17 -4.85
N LYS A 50 -14.20 -21.02 -5.24
CA LYS A 50 -13.92 -22.41 -5.64
C LYS A 50 -12.93 -22.52 -6.79
N THR A 51 -12.92 -21.55 -7.70
CA THR A 51 -12.02 -21.49 -8.86
C THR A 51 -10.64 -20.89 -8.54
N LEU A 52 -10.40 -20.49 -7.28
CA LEU A 52 -9.15 -19.86 -6.81
C LEU A 52 -8.73 -18.59 -7.57
N THR A 53 -9.65 -17.98 -8.30
CA THR A 53 -9.39 -16.79 -9.14
C THR A 53 -9.72 -15.48 -8.45
N THR A 54 -10.53 -15.52 -7.39
CA THR A 54 -11.03 -14.31 -6.72
C THR A 54 -11.08 -14.52 -5.22
N VAL A 55 -10.74 -13.47 -4.48
CA VAL A 55 -10.86 -13.42 -3.03
C VAL A 55 -12.22 -12.83 -2.67
N LEU A 56 -12.98 -13.59 -1.89
CA LEU A 56 -14.23 -13.16 -1.26
C LEU A 56 -13.91 -12.69 0.14
N VAL A 57 -14.40 -11.51 0.49
CA VAL A 57 -14.19 -10.89 1.79
C VAL A 57 -15.53 -10.73 2.48
N ARG A 58 -15.54 -10.84 3.80
CA ARG A 58 -16.66 -10.43 4.67
C ARG A 58 -16.11 -9.88 5.98
N GLY A 59 -16.77 -8.88 6.53
CA GLY A 59 -16.54 -8.38 7.88
C GLY A 59 -17.69 -8.76 8.80
N GLU A 60 -17.38 -9.12 10.04
CA GLU A 60 -18.32 -9.55 11.06
C GLU A 60 -18.22 -8.63 12.28
N PRO A 61 -19.34 -8.15 12.85
CA PRO A 61 -19.34 -7.26 14.02
C PRO A 61 -18.87 -7.95 15.31
N PHE A 62 -18.95 -9.28 15.39
CA PHE A 62 -18.51 -10.06 16.55
C PHE A 62 -17.66 -11.26 16.11
N TYR A 63 -16.75 -11.71 16.99
CA TYR A 63 -15.89 -12.86 16.70
C TYR A 63 -16.66 -14.16 16.47
N ASN A 64 -17.72 -14.40 17.24
CA ASN A 64 -18.53 -15.63 17.15
C ASN A 64 -19.65 -15.54 16.10
N PHE A 65 -19.81 -14.40 15.44
CA PHE A 65 -20.83 -14.19 14.43
C PHE A 65 -20.40 -14.75 13.07
N LYS A 66 -21.36 -15.31 12.33
CA LYS A 66 -21.17 -15.92 11.01
C LYS A 66 -22.30 -15.45 10.09
N SER A 67 -22.20 -14.23 9.55
CA SER A 67 -23.23 -13.63 8.67
C SER A 67 -23.44 -14.37 7.35
N GLY A 68 -22.48 -15.19 6.91
CA GLY A 68 -22.60 -16.00 5.70
C GLY A 68 -21.69 -15.57 4.55
N LYS A 69 -22.20 -15.48 3.31
CA LYS A 69 -21.39 -15.48 2.08
C LYS A 69 -20.54 -14.22 1.92
N GLY A 70 -19.23 -14.37 1.75
CA GLY A 70 -18.34 -13.27 1.38
C GLY A 70 -18.56 -12.81 -0.06
N LYS A 71 -18.29 -11.54 -0.33
CA LYS A 71 -18.38 -10.93 -1.67
C LYS A 71 -17.02 -10.37 -2.10
N THR A 72 -16.83 -10.22 -3.40
CA THR A 72 -15.65 -9.53 -3.95
C THR A 72 -15.66 -8.05 -3.61
N LEU A 73 -14.49 -7.52 -3.26
CA LEU A 73 -14.24 -6.10 -3.09
C LEU A 73 -13.88 -5.41 -4.41
N CYS A 74 -13.64 -6.16 -5.48
CA CYS A 74 -13.43 -5.59 -6.81
C CYS A 74 -14.74 -5.01 -7.35
N ARG A 75 -14.63 -3.96 -8.17
CA ARG A 75 -15.71 -3.44 -9.00
C ARG A 75 -16.19 -4.52 -9.99
N ARG A 76 -17.42 -4.38 -10.50
CA ARG A 76 -18.00 -5.36 -11.43
C ARG A 76 -17.12 -5.48 -12.69
N GLY A 77 -16.80 -6.72 -13.08
CA GLY A 77 -15.98 -7.00 -14.27
C GLY A 77 -14.48 -6.74 -14.09
N LYS A 78 -14.03 -6.28 -12.91
CA LYS A 78 -12.61 -6.02 -12.64
C LYS A 78 -11.99 -7.13 -11.79
N THR A 79 -10.70 -7.37 -11.98
CA THR A 79 -9.90 -8.39 -11.28
C THR A 79 -8.52 -7.84 -10.98
N LEU A 80 -7.91 -8.30 -9.88
CA LEU A 80 -6.56 -7.90 -9.47
C LEU A 80 -5.45 -8.51 -10.36
N LYS A 81 -5.78 -9.51 -11.21
CA LYS A 81 -4.79 -10.24 -12.01
C LYS A 81 -4.00 -9.38 -13.01
N ASN A 82 -4.62 -8.31 -13.52
CA ASN A 82 -4.07 -7.50 -14.61
C ASN A 82 -3.89 -6.04 -14.21
N ILE A 83 -3.64 -5.76 -12.92
CA ILE A 83 -3.32 -4.40 -12.51
C ILE A 83 -1.98 -4.01 -13.14
N ARG A 84 -2.01 -2.94 -13.93
CA ARG A 84 -0.82 -2.26 -14.42
C ARG A 84 -0.70 -0.99 -13.62
N SER A 85 0.38 -0.89 -12.85
CA SER A 85 0.64 0.27 -12.03
C SER A 85 1.80 1.06 -12.62
N GLU A 86 1.69 2.38 -12.60
CA GLU A 86 2.72 3.26 -13.13
C GLU A 86 3.83 3.48 -12.11
N LYS A 87 5.04 3.76 -12.61
CA LYS A 87 6.16 4.13 -11.76
C LYS A 87 5.96 5.56 -11.29
N VAL A 88 6.08 5.78 -9.99
CA VAL A 88 6.09 7.12 -9.41
C VAL A 88 7.42 7.77 -9.77
N SER A 89 7.38 8.86 -10.52
CA SER A 89 8.58 9.65 -10.80
C SER A 89 9.16 10.18 -9.49
N LYS A 90 10.48 10.10 -9.34
CA LYS A 90 11.17 10.86 -8.29
C LYS A 90 10.79 12.34 -8.42
N GLY A 91 10.46 12.95 -7.27
CA GLY A 91 10.05 14.34 -7.20
C GLY A 91 11.14 15.31 -7.63
N ILE A 92 10.87 16.60 -7.44
CA ILE A 92 11.79 17.69 -7.82
C ILE A 92 13.16 17.45 -7.19
N PRO A 93 14.26 17.49 -7.97
CA PRO A 93 15.60 17.38 -7.41
C PRO A 93 15.82 18.48 -6.36
N VAL A 94 16.31 18.07 -5.19
CA VAL A 94 16.57 19.00 -4.09
C VAL A 94 17.65 19.98 -4.54
N LYS A 95 17.42 21.29 -4.33
CA LYS A 95 18.41 22.33 -4.63
C LYS A 95 19.70 22.05 -3.87
N SER A 96 20.85 22.19 -4.54
CA SER A 96 22.19 21.97 -3.95
C SER A 96 22.37 22.71 -2.61
N ALA A 97 21.98 23.99 -2.56
CA ALA A 97 22.05 24.80 -1.35
C ALA A 97 21.37 24.17 -0.12
N LYS A 98 20.28 23.42 -0.31
CA LYS A 98 19.58 22.73 0.79
C LYS A 98 20.31 21.47 1.23
N LEU A 99 20.99 20.78 0.31
CA LEU A 99 21.83 19.63 0.65
C LEU A 99 23.04 20.08 1.48
N ASP A 100 23.66 21.20 1.10
CA ASP A 100 24.79 21.78 1.83
C ASP A 100 24.38 22.23 3.23
N ASP A 101 23.21 22.87 3.36
CA ASP A 101 22.67 23.30 4.66
C ASP A 101 22.35 22.11 5.58
N VAL A 102 21.73 21.05 5.03
CA VAL A 102 21.48 19.80 5.78
C VAL A 102 22.79 19.14 6.21
N LYS A 103 23.80 19.11 5.34
CA LYS A 103 25.11 18.55 5.68
C LYS A 103 25.76 19.31 6.82
N ARG A 104 25.74 20.64 6.77
CA ARG A 104 26.26 21.52 7.83
C ARG A 104 25.52 21.32 9.15
N LEU A 105 24.20 21.19 9.11
CA LEU A 105 23.37 20.88 10.28
C LEU A 105 23.76 19.56 10.93
N LEU A 106 23.97 18.52 10.11
CA LEU A 106 24.38 17.21 10.60
C LEU A 106 25.79 17.25 11.21
N GLU A 107 26.74 17.93 10.56
CA GLU A 107 28.10 18.14 11.09
C GLU A 107 28.07 18.89 12.43
N LEU A 108 27.22 19.92 12.56
CA LEU A 108 27.08 20.70 13.79
C LEU A 108 26.50 19.87 14.95
N HIS A 109 25.56 18.97 14.67
CA HIS A 109 24.87 18.18 15.70
C HIS A 109 25.59 16.91 16.10
N PHE A 110 26.30 16.26 15.18
CA PHE A 110 26.86 14.93 15.40
C PHE A 110 28.39 14.87 15.27
N GLY A 111 29.05 15.96 14.86
CA GLY A 111 30.47 15.93 14.48
C GLY A 111 30.68 15.29 13.10
N GLU A 112 31.95 15.10 12.70
CA GLU A 112 32.34 14.39 11.46
C GLU A 112 32.17 12.86 11.54
#